data_AF-A0A538FIL3-F1
#
_entry.id   AF-A0A538FIL3-F1
#
_cell.length_a   1.000
_cell.length_b   1.000
_cell.length_c   1.000
_cell.angle_alpha   90.00
_cell.angle_beta   90.00
_cell.angle_gamma   90.00
#
_symmetry.space_group_name_H-M   'P 1'
#
loop_
_entity.id
_entity.type
_entity.pdbx_description
1 polymer ?
#
loop_
_entity_poly.entity_id
_entity_poly.type
_entity_poly.pdbx_seq_one_letter_code
_entity_poly.pdbx_strand_id
1 'polypeptide(L)'
;MELTSRESLMPRAATNIRRSTPSGNRLGERVRQLRVAAGLTQTDLAGDRFSKEYVSQIERGKTRPTRETIEWLAGKLGADPG
;
A
#
# COMPACT_ATOMS: atom_id res chain seq x y z
N MET A 1 -29.40 -1.95 17.20
CA MET A 1 -28.70 -0.66 17.17
C MET A 1 -27.24 -0.91 16.83
N GLU A 2 -26.92 -0.64 15.57
CA GLU A 2 -25.62 -0.24 14.96
C GLU A 2 -24.32 -0.81 15.56
N LEU A 3 -23.64 -1.72 14.85
CA LEU A 3 -22.60 -1.45 13.83
C LEU A 3 -21.31 -0.85 14.44
N THR A 4 -20.42 -1.71 14.93
CA THR A 4 -18.95 -1.68 14.77
C THR A 4 -18.41 -2.86 15.60
N SER A 5 -17.89 -3.92 15.01
CA SER A 5 -16.49 -4.00 14.61
C SER A 5 -16.34 -5.25 13.75
N ARG A 6 -16.35 -5.07 12.43
CA ARG A 6 -15.82 -6.09 11.50
C ARG A 6 -14.32 -5.88 11.44
N GLU A 7 -13.63 -6.24 12.52
CA GLU A 7 -12.18 -6.40 12.51
C GLU A 7 -11.86 -7.69 11.74
N SER A 8 -12.10 -7.63 10.43
CA SER A 8 -11.82 -8.70 9.48
C SER A 8 -10.30 -8.73 9.27
N LEU A 9 -9.66 -9.52 10.12
CA LEU A 9 -8.45 -10.30 9.88
C LEU A 9 -7.84 -10.11 8.47
N MET A 10 -6.97 -9.12 8.31
CA MET A 10 -6.02 -9.14 7.21
C MET A 10 -4.86 -10.07 7.63
N PRO A 11 -4.49 -11.06 6.82
CA PRO A 11 -3.43 -11.98 7.16
C PRO A 11 -2.11 -11.23 7.35
N ARG A 12 -1.43 -11.47 8.48
CA ARG A 12 -0.01 -11.11 8.64
C ARG A 12 0.76 -11.96 7.63
N ALA A 13 1.01 -11.40 6.46
CA ALA A 13 1.75 -12.07 5.39
C ALA A 13 3.09 -12.57 5.95
N ALA A 14 3.26 -13.89 5.93
CA ALA A 14 4.49 -14.55 6.31
C ALA A 14 5.61 -14.08 5.38
N THR A 15 6.65 -13.51 5.98
CA THR A 15 7.90 -13.15 5.32
C THR A 15 8.56 -14.40 4.75
N ASN A 16 8.35 -14.67 3.47
CA ASN A 16 9.17 -15.61 2.71
C ASN A 16 10.15 -14.79 1.86
N ILE A 17 11.37 -14.57 2.38
CA ILE A 17 12.46 -13.90 1.66
C ILE A 17 13.01 -14.87 0.60
N ARG A 18 12.26 -15.09 -0.48
CA ARG A 18 12.85 -15.58 -1.73
C ARG A 18 13.37 -14.37 -2.49
N ARG A 19 14.68 -14.15 -2.40
CA ARG A 19 15.45 -13.13 -3.14
C ARG A 19 14.99 -13.08 -4.60
N SER A 20 14.19 -12.08 -4.91
CA SER A 20 13.77 -11.72 -6.26
C SER A 20 13.85 -10.21 -6.31
N THR A 21 14.83 -9.69 -7.07
CA THR A 21 15.09 -8.31 -7.54
C THR A 21 14.60 -7.12 -6.66
N PRO A 22 15.41 -6.06 -6.43
CA PRO A 22 15.11 -4.95 -5.51
C PRO A 22 13.97 -4.00 -5.96
N SER A 23 12.98 -4.48 -6.69
CA SER A 23 11.82 -3.74 -7.18
C SER A 23 10.95 -3.18 -6.05
N GLY A 24 10.94 -3.79 -4.87
CA GLY A 24 10.21 -3.29 -3.70
C GLY A 24 10.67 -1.91 -3.24
N ASN A 25 11.96 -1.60 -3.40
CA ASN A 25 12.49 -0.28 -3.03
C ASN A 25 12.07 0.80 -4.04
N ARG A 26 12.04 0.48 -5.35
CA ARG A 26 11.60 1.43 -6.39
C ARG A 26 10.09 1.65 -6.38
N LEU A 27 9.29 0.61 -6.12
CA LEU A 27 7.85 0.74 -6.02
C LEU A 27 7.45 1.64 -4.84
N GLY A 28 7.99 1.36 -3.65
CA GLY A 28 7.67 2.15 -2.46
C GLY A 28 8.02 3.63 -2.62
N GLU A 29 9.18 3.91 -3.21
CA GLU A 29 9.61 5.28 -3.52
C GLU A 29 8.69 5.97 -4.54
N ARG A 30 8.30 5.28 -5.63
CA ARG A 30 7.36 5.81 -6.63
C ARG A 30 6.00 6.13 -6.01
N VAL A 31 5.47 5.23 -5.17
CA VAL A 31 4.20 5.45 -4.45
C VAL A 31 4.29 6.68 -3.56
N ARG A 32 5.39 6.81 -2.81
CA ARG A 32 5.62 7.98 -1.95
C ARG A 32 5.69 9.28 -2.76
N GLN A 33 6.43 9.29 -3.87
CA GLN A 33 6.58 10.47 -4.72
C GLN A 33 5.24 10.94 -5.28
N LEU A 34 4.47 10.01 -5.88
CA LEU A 34 3.14 10.31 -6.43
C LEU A 34 2.19 10.81 -5.34
N ARG A 35 2.21 10.17 -4.16
CA ARG A 35 1.38 10.60 -3.03
C ARG A 35 1.68 12.03 -2.61
N VAL A 36 2.96 12.36 -2.45
CA VAL A 36 3.38 13.71 -2.04
C VAL A 36 3.07 14.73 -3.13
N ALA A 37 3.28 14.39 -4.40
CA ALA A 37 2.91 15.25 -5.53
C ALA A 37 1.41 15.53 -5.60
N ALA A 38 0.58 14.56 -5.21
CA ALA A 38 -0.87 14.70 -5.08
C ALA A 38 -1.31 15.42 -3.77
N GLY A 39 -0.38 15.83 -2.91
CA GLY A 39 -0.69 16.50 -1.64
C GLY A 39 -1.37 15.61 -0.59
N LEU A 40 -1.32 14.28 -0.76
CA LEU A 40 -2.02 13.33 0.10
C LEU A 40 -1.16 12.92 1.30
N THR A 41 -1.76 12.75 2.48
CA THR A 41 -1.11 12.04 3.60
C THR A 41 -1.16 10.53 3.37
N GLN A 42 -0.38 9.75 4.14
CA GLN A 42 -0.45 8.28 4.07
C GLN A 42 -1.85 7.75 4.44
N THR A 43 -2.54 8.42 5.37
CA THR A 43 -3.94 8.11 5.73
C THR A 43 -4.87 8.41 4.55
N ASP A 44 -4.69 9.56 3.89
CA ASP A 44 -5.50 9.91 2.73
C ASP A 44 -5.31 8.92 1.59
N LEU A 45 -4.07 8.49 1.32
CA LEU A 45 -3.80 7.45 0.32
C LEU A 45 -4.41 6.11 0.74
N ALA A 46 -4.30 5.73 2.01
CA ALA A 46 -4.93 4.51 2.55
C ALA A 46 -6.46 4.50 2.35
N GLY A 47 -7.13 5.66 2.51
CA GLY A 47 -8.58 5.75 2.54
C GLY A 47 -9.19 4.74 3.52
N ASP A 48 -10.37 4.24 3.20
CA ASP A 48 -11.06 3.23 4.02
C ASP A 48 -10.60 1.79 3.77
N ARG A 49 -9.73 1.58 2.77
CA ARG A 49 -9.33 0.22 2.34
C ARG A 49 -8.15 -0.32 3.13
N PHE A 50 -7.21 0.54 3.50
CA PHE A 50 -5.96 0.13 4.13
C PHE A 50 -5.67 0.96 5.37
N SER A 51 -4.80 0.45 6.24
CA SER A 51 -4.29 1.25 7.34
C SER A 51 -3.15 2.15 6.86
N LYS A 52 -2.97 3.31 7.52
CA LYS A 52 -1.79 4.18 7.34
C LYS A 52 -0.48 3.40 7.49
N GLU A 53 -0.40 2.50 8.48
CA GLU A 53 0.81 1.68 8.69
C GLU A 53 1.09 0.78 7.48
N TYR A 54 0.08 0.17 6.87
CA TYR A 54 0.28 -0.66 5.68
C TYR A 54 0.86 0.15 4.51
N VAL A 55 0.33 1.35 4.25
CA VAL A 55 0.87 2.29 3.26
C VAL A 55 2.32 2.66 3.60
N SER A 56 2.63 2.93 4.87
CA SER A 56 3.99 3.21 5.34
C SER A 56 4.96 2.04 5.14
N GLN A 57 4.51 0.79 5.31
CA GLN A 57 5.33 -0.39 5.04
C GLN A 57 5.58 -0.57 3.53
N ILE A 58 4.59 -0.26 2.68
CA ILE A 58 4.75 -0.27 1.21
C ILE A 58 5.78 0.79 0.78
N GLU A 59 5.63 2.04 1.25
CA GLU A 59 6.56 3.13 0.88
C GLU A 59 8.01 2.85 1.26
N ARG A 60 8.23 2.08 2.35
CA ARG A 60 9.57 1.68 2.82
C ARG A 60 10.05 0.35 2.22
N GLY A 61 9.29 -0.25 1.30
CA GLY A 61 9.62 -1.55 0.70
C GLY A 61 9.63 -2.71 1.70
N LYS A 62 9.02 -2.55 2.89
CA LYS A 62 8.99 -3.55 3.96
C LYS A 62 7.94 -4.63 3.74
N THR A 63 7.00 -4.40 2.83
CA THR A 63 6.03 -5.39 2.40
C THR A 63 5.92 -5.39 0.88
N ARG A 64 5.55 -6.55 0.32
CA ARG A 64 5.29 -6.70 -1.10
C ARG A 64 3.78 -6.66 -1.31
N PRO A 65 3.22 -5.55 -1.83
CA PRO A 65 1.78 -5.46 -2.09
C PRO A 65 1.35 -6.46 -3.16
N THR A 66 0.09 -6.88 -3.11
CA THR A 66 -0.49 -7.73 -4.16
C THR A 66 -0.74 -6.90 -5.43
N ARG A 67 -1.01 -7.57 -6.54
CA ARG A 67 -1.40 -6.92 -7.79
C ARG A 67 -2.61 -6.00 -7.61
N GLU A 68 -3.64 -6.49 -6.91
CA GLU A 68 -4.85 -5.72 -6.60
C GLU A 68 -4.55 -4.47 -5.77
N THR A 69 -3.64 -4.57 -4.79
CA THR A 69 -3.18 -3.39 -4.03
C THR A 69 -2.49 -2.37 -4.93
N ILE A 70 -1.65 -2.81 -5.86
CA ILE A 70 -0.95 -1.93 -6.81
C ILE A 70 -1.97 -1.22 -7.71
N GLU A 71 -2.92 -1.95 -8.29
CA GLU A 71 -3.97 -1.40 -9.15
C GLU A 71 -4.83 -0.37 -8.43
N TRP A 72 -5.19 -0.65 -7.17
CA TRP A 72 -5.96 0.30 -6.36
C TRP A 72 -5.17 1.57 -6.04
N LEU A 73 -3.90 1.44 -5.64
CA LEU A 73 -3.03 2.60 -5.37
C LEU A 73 -2.80 3.41 -6.64
N ALA A 74 -2.57 2.74 -7.77
CA ALA A 74 -2.37 3.38 -9.06
C ALA A 74 -3.61 4.20 -9.47
N GLY A 75 -4.81 3.63 -9.35
CA GLY A 75 -6.06 4.35 -9.62
C GLY A 75 -6.23 5.59 -8.74
N LYS A 76 -5.90 5.49 -7.45
CA LYS A 76 -5.99 6.62 -6.51
C LYS A 76 -4.93 7.70 -6.75
N LEU A 77 -3.77 7.32 -7.27
CA LEU A 77 -2.66 8.22 -7.59
C LEU A 77 -2.69 8.73 -9.03
N GLY A 78 -3.68 8.31 -9.85
CA GLY A 78 -3.76 8.65 -11.27
C GLY A 78 -2.57 8.12 -12.09
N ALA A 79 -2.00 6.98 -11.68
CA ALA A 79 -0.83 6.37 -12.31
C ALA A 79 -1.18 5.04 -12.99
N ASP A 80 -0.32 4.60 -13.91
CA ASP A 80 -0.40 3.26 -14.50
C ASP A 80 0.23 2.20 -13.56
N PRO A 81 -0.45 1.05 -13.32
CA PRO A 81 0.05 -0.03 -12.46
C PRO A 81 1.15 -0.92 -13.10
N GLY A 82 1.50 -0.70 -14.37
CA GLY A 82 2.53 -1.39 -15.17
C GLY A 82 3.84 -0.63 -15.29
#